data_AF-A0A200Q2L0-F1
#
_entry.id   AF-A0A200Q2L0-F1
#
_cell.length_a   1.000
_cell.length_b   1.000
_cell.length_c   1.000
_cell.angle_alpha   90.00
_cell.angle_beta   90.00
_cell.angle_gamma   90.00
#
_symmetry.space_group_name_H-M   'P 1'
#
loop_
_entity.id
_entity.type
_entity.pdbx_description
1 polymer ?
#
loop_
_entity_poly.entity_id
_entity_poly.type
_entity_poly.pdbx_seq_one_letter_code
_entity_poly.pdbx_strand_id
1 'polypeptide(L)'
;MKMPPVVALLIKECKWIPPPLETIMICCDVASRGNPGNGGAGVIFRDSKCACLGALSAGLGFSTSFSAEILSIIIGLHQAAERGWRKV
;
A
#
# COMPACT_ATOMS: atom_id res chain seq x y z
N MET A 1 -5.18 33.46 7.18
CA MET A 1 -4.79 32.18 7.81
C MET A 1 -3.27 32.08 7.74
N LYS A 2 -2.53 32.27 8.85
CA LYS A 2 -1.07 32.14 8.85
C LYS A 2 -0.74 30.65 8.99
N MET A 3 -0.05 30.08 8.03
CA MET A 3 0.53 28.74 8.18
C MET A 3 1.52 28.78 9.34
N PRO A 4 1.45 27.84 10.31
CA PRO A 4 2.45 27.77 11.36
C PRO A 4 3.84 27.56 10.73
N PRO A 5 4.92 28.06 11.37
CA PRO A 5 6.28 27.85 10.88
C PRO A 5 6.52 26.35 10.75
N VAL A 6 7.01 25.92 9.59
CA VAL A 6 7.41 24.54 9.34
C VAL A 6 8.51 24.21 10.33
N VAL A 7 8.17 23.44 11.36
CA VAL A 7 9.15 22.88 12.31
C VAL A 7 10.17 22.13 11.46
N ALA A 8 11.45 22.46 11.62
CA ALA A 8 12.53 21.91 10.80
C ALA A 8 12.38 20.38 10.69
N LEU A 9 12.21 19.90 9.46
CA LEU A 9 12.06 18.49 9.16
C LEU A 9 13.38 17.79 9.52
N LEU A 10 13.39 17.05 10.63
CA LEU A 10 14.50 16.16 10.96
C LEU A 10 14.48 15.01 9.96
N ILE A 11 15.42 15.02 9.01
CA ILE A 11 15.61 13.90 8.08
C ILE A 11 16.15 12.72 8.90
N LYS A 12 15.38 11.64 8.95
CA LYS A 12 15.81 10.38 9.55
C LYS A 12 16.11 9.37 8.45
N GLU A 13 17.27 8.72 8.52
CA GLU A 13 17.59 7.64 7.62
C GLU A 13 16.64 6.46 7.87
N CYS A 14 15.95 6.02 6.83
CA CYS A 14 15.13 4.81 6.83
C CYS A 14 15.76 3.81 5.86
N LYS A 15 16.17 2.65 6.36
CA LYS A 15 16.66 1.55 5.51
C LYS A 15 15.48 0.70 5.07
N TRP A 16 15.25 0.63 3.77
CA TRP A 16 14.29 -0.31 3.19
C TRP A 16 15.01 -1.60 2.84
N ILE A 17 14.45 -2.74 3.27
CA ILE A 17 15.04 -4.07 3.07
C ILE A 17 14.07 -4.87 2.18
N PRO A 18 14.54 -5.46 1.06
CA PRO A 18 13.69 -6.30 0.21
C PRO A 18 13.22 -7.55 0.95
N PRO A 19 12.12 -8.19 0.47
CA PRO A 19 11.68 -9.44 1.06
C PRO A 19 12.72 -10.55 0.88
N PRO A 20 12.73 -11.60 1.72
CA PRO A 20 13.56 -12.79 1.51
C PRO A 20 13.32 -13.45 0.15
N LEU A 21 14.26 -14.30 -0.26
CA LEU A 21 14.11 -15.11 -1.48
C LEU A 21 12.81 -15.93 -1.43
N GLU A 22 12.11 -16.02 -2.58
CA GLU A 22 10.80 -16.67 -2.73
C GLU A 22 9.64 -16.04 -1.93
N THR A 23 9.83 -14.88 -1.29
CA THR A 23 8.76 -14.12 -0.63
C THR A 23 8.36 -12.93 -1.48
N ILE A 24 7.05 -12.70 -1.61
CA ILE A 24 6.49 -11.56 -2.32
C ILE A 24 6.07 -10.48 -1.34
N MET A 25 6.69 -9.30 -1.39
CA MET A 25 6.22 -8.16 -0.61
C MET A 25 4.98 -7.55 -1.27
N ILE A 26 3.89 -7.47 -0.51
CA ILE A 26 2.68 -6.75 -0.91
C ILE A 26 2.72 -5.35 -0.28
N CYS A 27 2.79 -4.32 -1.12
CA CYS A 27 2.71 -2.92 -0.69
C CYS A 27 1.33 -2.37 -1.04
N CYS A 28 0.54 -2.00 -0.05
CA CYS A 28 -0.77 -1.40 -0.25
C CYS A 28 -0.76 0.08 0.14
N ASP A 29 -1.48 0.90 -0.60
CA ASP A 29 -1.73 2.30 -0.26
C ASP A 29 -3.17 2.66 -0.64
N VAL A 30 -3.75 3.62 0.08
CA VAL A 30 -5.13 4.05 -0.15
C VAL A 30 -5.24 5.55 -0.25
N ALA A 31 -6.20 5.99 -1.05
CA ALA A 31 -6.57 7.39 -1.19
C ALA A 31 -8.04 7.55 -0.80
N SER A 32 -8.39 8.63 -0.09
CA SER A 32 -9.78 8.94 0.24
C SER A 32 -10.07 10.44 0.16
N ARG A 33 -11.21 10.81 -0.43
CA ARG A 33 -11.72 12.19 -0.51
C ARG A 33 -12.63 12.50 0.68
N GLY A 34 -12.07 12.46 1.88
CA GLY A 34 -12.79 12.60 3.16
C GLY A 34 -12.63 11.36 4.05
N ASN A 35 -13.15 11.39 5.28
CA ASN A 35 -13.16 10.22 6.15
C ASN A 35 -14.45 10.21 7.01
N PRO A 36 -15.55 9.61 6.53
CA PRO A 36 -15.67 8.82 5.29
C PRO A 36 -15.72 9.68 4.01
N GLY A 37 -15.42 9.07 2.87
CA GLY A 37 -15.45 9.70 1.55
C GLY A 37 -15.23 8.69 0.42
N ASN A 38 -15.21 9.16 -0.84
CA ASN A 38 -14.87 8.29 -1.96
C ASN A 38 -13.40 7.86 -1.88
N GLY A 39 -13.16 6.56 -1.81
CA GLY A 39 -11.86 5.94 -1.64
C GLY A 39 -11.43 5.07 -2.81
N GLY A 40 -10.12 4.84 -2.88
CA GLY A 40 -9.48 3.90 -3.80
C GLY A 40 -8.24 3.29 -3.15
N ALA A 41 -7.79 2.16 -3.70
CA ALA A 41 -6.61 1.44 -3.27
C ALA A 41 -5.65 1.23 -4.45
N GLY A 42 -4.36 1.21 -4.13
CA GLY A 42 -3.27 0.75 -4.99
C GLY A 42 -2.51 -0.37 -4.29
N VAL A 43 -2.10 -1.39 -5.06
CA VAL A 43 -1.27 -2.49 -4.56
C VAL A 43 -0.11 -2.71 -5.52
N ILE A 44 1.09 -2.96 -4.99
CA ILE A 44 2.28 -3.36 -5.76
C ILE A 44 2.85 -4.64 -5.15
N PHE A 45 3.24 -5.58 -6.01
CA PHE A 45 3.93 -6.81 -5.63
C PHE A 45 5.41 -6.73 -5.98
N ARG A 46 6.30 -7.02 -5.03
CA ARG A 46 7.75 -7.00 -5.24
C ARG A 46 8.41 -8.32 -4.86
N ASP A 47 9.43 -8.72 -5.61
CA ASP A 47 10.30 -9.84 -5.26
C ASP A 47 11.52 -9.39 -4.42
N SER A 48 12.36 -10.36 -4.05
CA SER A 48 13.62 -10.14 -3.33
C SER A 48 14.66 -9.28 -4.07
N LYS A 49 14.50 -9.07 -5.38
CA LYS A 49 15.33 -8.19 -6.21
C LYS A 49 14.70 -6.80 -6.37
N CYS A 50 13.67 -6.50 -5.59
CA CYS A 50 12.88 -5.27 -5.66
C CYS A 50 12.12 -5.10 -6.98
N ALA A 51 12.04 -6.13 -7.81
CA ALA A 51 11.38 -6.06 -9.10
C ALA A 51 9.86 -6.00 -8.89
N CYS A 52 9.19 -5.10 -9.61
CA CYS A 52 7.74 -5.03 -9.62
C CYS A 52 7.18 -6.20 -10.45
N LEU A 53 6.51 -7.14 -9.78
CA LEU A 53 5.87 -8.30 -10.42
C LEU A 53 4.45 -7.99 -10.93
N GLY A 54 3.90 -6.86 -10.49
CA GLY A 54 2.57 -6.41 -10.87
C GLY A 54 2.07 -5.30 -9.96
N ALA A 55 1.04 -4.62 -10.42
CA ALA A 55 0.31 -3.62 -9.66
C ALA A 55 -1.20 -3.76 -9.90
N LEU A 56 -1.99 -3.30 -8.93
CA LEU A 56 -3.44 -3.25 -8.98
C LEU A 56 -3.91 -1.86 -8.56
N SER A 57 -5.04 -1.45 -9.10
CA SER A 57 -5.80 -0.31 -8.59
C SER A 57 -7.27 -0.69 -8.51
N ALA A 58 -7.92 -0.31 -7.41
CA ALA A 58 -9.33 -0.61 -7.16
C ALA A 58 -10.05 0.62 -6.62
N GLY A 59 -11.20 0.95 -7.20
CA GLY A 59 -12.14 1.91 -6.60
C GLY A 59 -12.89 1.24 -5.46
N LEU A 60 -12.89 1.84 -4.28
CA LEU A 60 -13.50 1.26 -3.07
C LEU A 60 -14.86 1.90 -2.70
N GLY A 61 -15.31 2.87 -3.49
CA GLY A 61 -16.58 3.56 -3.26
C GLY A 61 -16.52 4.45 -2.02
N PHE A 62 -17.65 4.66 -1.36
CA PHE A 62 -17.74 5.50 -0.17
C PHE A 62 -17.33 4.69 1.08
N SER A 63 -16.15 4.99 1.64
CA SER A 63 -15.59 4.26 2.78
C SER A 63 -14.83 5.18 3.74
N THR A 64 -14.47 4.66 4.91
CA THR A 64 -13.43 5.28 5.75
C THR A 64 -12.05 4.93 5.21
N SER A 65 -11.02 5.70 5.59
CA SER A 65 -9.63 5.36 5.27
C SER A 65 -9.23 4.01 5.84
N PHE A 66 -9.63 3.73 7.08
CA PHE A 66 -9.34 2.47 7.76
C PHE A 66 -9.97 1.26 7.04
N SER A 67 -11.26 1.33 6.68
CA SER A 67 -11.91 0.27 5.92
C SER A 67 -11.26 0.08 4.54
N ALA A 68 -10.82 1.16 3.91
CA ALA A 68 -10.12 1.09 2.63
C ALA A 68 -8.77 0.37 2.75
N GLU A 69 -7.99 0.64 3.81
CA GLU A 69 -6.71 -0.04 4.05
C GLU A 69 -6.93 -1.56 4.20
N ILE A 70 -7.91 -1.98 5.00
CA ILE A 70 -8.22 -3.40 5.17
C ILE A 70 -8.64 -4.04 3.84
N LEU A 71 -9.47 -3.37 3.05
CA LEU A 71 -9.87 -3.86 1.72
C LEU A 71 -8.67 -3.97 0.77
N SER A 72 -7.74 -3.01 0.78
CA SER A 72 -6.53 -3.06 -0.05
C SER A 72 -5.65 -4.28 0.26
N ILE A 73 -5.53 -4.64 1.54
CA ILE A 73 -4.80 -5.83 1.98
C ILE A 73 -5.48 -7.10 1.49
N ILE A 74 -6.81 -7.19 1.64
CA ILE A 74 -7.59 -8.34 1.17
C ILE A 74 -7.44 -8.53 -0.34
N ILE A 75 -7.55 -7.45 -1.11
CA ILE A 75 -7.37 -7.47 -2.58
C ILE A 75 -5.95 -7.93 -2.93
N GLY A 76 -4.93 -7.40 -2.24
CA GLY A 76 -3.54 -7.80 -2.45
C GLY A 76 -3.31 -9.29 -2.19
N LEU A 77 -3.80 -9.80 -1.06
CA LEU A 77 -3.69 -11.21 -0.68
C LEU A 77 -4.44 -12.12 -1.64
N HIS A 78 -5.64 -11.73 -2.06
CA HIS A 78 -6.42 -12.46 -3.06
C HIS A 78 -5.63 -12.62 -4.36
N GLN A 79 -5.08 -11.52 -4.89
CA GLN A 79 -4.31 -11.59 -6.13
C GLN A 79 -3.03 -12.40 -6.00
N ALA A 80 -2.38 -12.35 -4.83
CA ALA A 80 -1.22 -13.18 -4.58
C ALA A 80 -1.56 -14.67 -4.58
N ALA A 81 -2.69 -15.05 -3.98
CA ALA A 81 -3.19 -16.41 -3.99
C ALA A 81 -3.55 -16.89 -5.40
N GLU A 82 -4.24 -16.07 -6.21
CA GLU A 82 -4.55 -16.38 -7.62
C GLU A 82 -3.30 -16.61 -8.47
N ARG A 83 -2.21 -15.91 -8.16
CA ARG A 83 -0.91 -16.07 -8.84
C ARG A 83 -0.10 -17.26 -8.32
N GLY A 84 -0.63 -18.00 -7.34
CA GLY A 84 0.06 -19.15 -6.75
C GLY A 84 1.21 -18.78 -5.82
N TRP A 85 1.31 -17.52 -5.39
CA TRP A 85 2.33 -17.11 -4.43
C TRP A 85 1.97 -17.60 -3.03
N ARG A 86 2.88 -18.39 -2.43
CA ARG A 86 2.64 -19.08 -1.16
C ARG A 86 3.30 -18.39 0.05
N LYS A 87 4.23 -17.46 -0.21
CA LYS A 87 4.94 -16.67 0.80
C LYS A 87 4.78 -15.19 0.43
N VAL A 88 4.06 -14.45 1.28
CA VAL A 88 3.79 -13.01 1.14
C VAL A 88 4.08 -12.31 2.45
#